data_AF-A0A933SDZ6-F1
#
_entry.id   AF-A0A933SDZ6-F1
#
_cell.length_a   1.000
_cell.length_b   1.000
_cell.length_c   1.000
_cell.angle_alpha   90.00
_cell.angle_beta   90.00
_cell.angle_gamma   90.00
#
_symmetry.space_group_name_H-M   'P 1'
#
loop_
_entity.id
_entity.type
_entity.pdbx_description
1 polymer ?
#
loop_
_entity_poly.entity_id
_entity_poly.type
_entity_poly.pdbx_seq_one_letter_code
_entity_poly.pdbx_strand_id
1 'polypeptide(L)'
;MRLPVYALLSVTALSVVLALSSAPSQAQGPGGMSGGPGGPGGQGGPGQGERRGAGMGMAMGAAPDSFAAERDSVIKEVLARIGNPDAPADSVFKNLKVMKGRTVTQVLGAMNSFGRNLGVSCKHCHVNNHWADEDKKPKQITRDMIAMTRAINDSLLAKIDFGGAEKPRVMCFTCHRGQPKPAGGMRPGMGGPGGPGGRGPGGPGAPGMPGGGGNR
;
A
#
# COMPACT_ATOMS: atom_id res chain seq x y z
N MET A 1 17.49 -76.50 -11.96
CA MET A 1 18.36 -75.31 -12.08
C MET A 1 18.27 -74.53 -10.77
N ARG A 2 19.41 -73.95 -10.37
CA ARG A 2 19.85 -73.66 -8.99
C ARG A 2 19.07 -72.55 -8.26
N LEU A 3 18.81 -72.76 -6.96
CA LEU A 3 18.60 -71.70 -5.95
C LEU A 3 19.92 -70.96 -5.66
N PRO A 4 19.84 -69.70 -5.17
CA PRO A 4 20.60 -69.32 -3.97
C PRO A 4 19.71 -68.51 -2.99
N VAL A 5 19.61 -68.88 -1.71
CA VAL A 5 20.57 -68.72 -0.59
C VAL A 5 20.61 -67.29 -0.02
N TYR A 6 20.15 -67.17 1.23
CA TYR A 6 20.32 -66.06 2.17
C TYR A 6 21.81 -65.79 2.49
N ALA A 7 22.21 -64.51 2.59
CA ALA A 7 23.36 -64.03 3.37
C ALA A 7 23.15 -62.52 3.65
N LEU A 8 22.78 -62.13 4.88
CA LEU A 8 23.65 -61.75 6.00
C LEU A 8 24.38 -60.40 5.82
N LEU A 9 23.96 -59.44 6.65
CA LEU A 9 24.77 -58.54 7.48
C LEU A 9 25.86 -57.67 6.80
N SER A 10 25.72 -56.35 6.91
CA SER A 10 26.81 -55.48 7.40
C SER A 10 26.29 -54.09 7.78
N VAL A 11 26.19 -53.88 9.09
CA VAL A 11 26.21 -52.57 9.73
C VAL A 11 27.63 -52.04 9.59
N THR A 12 27.82 -50.90 8.93
CA THR A 12 28.98 -50.03 9.18
C THR A 12 28.51 -48.58 9.21
N ALA A 13 28.18 -48.14 10.43
CA ALA A 13 28.28 -46.75 10.80
C ALA A 13 29.76 -46.35 10.70
N LEU A 14 30.08 -45.33 9.89
CA LEU A 14 31.34 -44.60 10.02
C LEU A 14 31.06 -43.11 10.08
N SER A 15 31.28 -42.60 11.28
CA SER A 15 31.30 -41.21 11.67
C SER A 15 32.27 -40.41 10.79
N VAL A 16 31.80 -39.30 10.23
CA VAL A 16 32.65 -38.15 9.92
C VAL A 16 32.07 -36.96 10.65
N VAL A 17 32.60 -36.74 11.85
CA VAL A 17 32.55 -35.49 12.59
C VAL A 17 33.59 -34.58 11.94
N LEU A 18 33.16 -33.50 11.28
CA LEU A 18 34.06 -32.38 11.02
C LEU A 18 33.36 -31.08 11.45
N ALA A 19 33.90 -30.55 12.53
CA ALA A 19 33.52 -29.31 13.18
C ALA A 19 33.92 -28.10 12.33
N LEU A 20 33.00 -27.15 12.14
CA LEU A 20 33.35 -25.76 11.85
C LEU A 20 32.79 -24.84 12.94
N SER A 21 33.70 -24.49 13.85
CA SER A 21 33.92 -23.19 14.49
C SER A 21 32.72 -22.28 14.77
N SER A 22 32.32 -22.27 16.03
CA SER A 22 31.67 -21.16 16.73
C SER A 22 32.72 -20.19 17.30
N ALA A 23 32.58 -18.90 17.05
CA ALA A 23 33.20 -17.83 17.82
C ALA A 23 32.22 -16.65 18.00
N PRO A 24 32.37 -15.84 19.07
CA PRO A 24 31.23 -15.44 19.88
C PRO A 24 30.71 -14.01 19.67
N SER A 25 29.48 -13.88 20.14
CA SER A 25 28.72 -12.68 20.47
C SER A 25 29.52 -11.67 21.32
N GLN A 26 29.44 -10.39 20.95
CA GLN A 26 29.73 -9.28 21.87
C GLN A 26 28.50 -8.38 21.87
N ALA A 27 27.75 -8.47 22.97
CA ALA A 27 26.72 -7.53 23.36
C ALA A 27 27.37 -6.40 24.17
N GLN A 28 27.05 -5.15 23.81
CA GLN A 28 27.17 -4.00 24.70
C GLN A 28 26.00 -3.04 24.42
N GLY A 29 25.12 -2.86 25.41
CA GLY A 29 24.40 -1.60 25.62
C GLY A 29 24.93 -0.96 26.93
N PRO A 30 24.24 -0.02 27.59
CA PRO A 30 23.26 0.97 27.14
C PRO A 30 23.68 2.43 27.48
N GLY A 31 22.90 3.42 27.04
CA GLY A 31 23.00 4.84 27.41
C GLY A 31 22.67 5.72 26.20
N GLY A 32 21.72 6.65 26.18
CA GLY A 32 21.20 7.52 27.22
C GLY A 32 21.40 8.96 26.73
N MET A 33 20.43 9.86 26.99
CA MET A 33 20.48 11.33 26.90
C MET A 33 20.68 11.97 25.50
N SER A 34 19.62 12.50 24.88
CA SER A 34 19.07 13.87 25.03
C SER A 34 19.86 14.95 24.30
N GLY A 35 19.20 15.70 23.41
CA GLY A 35 19.70 17.00 22.94
C GLY A 35 19.33 17.32 21.51
N GLY A 36 18.15 17.90 21.30
CA GLY A 36 17.91 18.76 20.14
C GLY A 36 18.49 20.15 20.41
N PRO A 37 19.00 20.80 19.36
CA PRO A 37 18.75 22.23 19.16
C PRO A 37 18.11 22.39 17.77
N GLY A 38 17.00 23.11 17.64
CA GLY A 38 17.07 24.57 17.64
C GLY A 38 17.18 25.03 16.19
N GLY A 39 16.04 25.17 15.52
CA GLY A 39 16.01 25.82 14.21
C GLY A 39 16.18 27.33 14.37
N PRO A 40 16.98 28.00 13.52
CA PRO A 40 16.80 29.40 13.23
C PRO A 40 15.77 29.50 12.08
N GLY A 41 14.70 30.28 12.18
CA GLY A 41 14.76 31.69 12.54
C GLY A 41 15.08 32.46 11.27
N GLY A 42 14.06 32.77 10.48
CA GLY A 42 14.20 33.54 9.26
C GLY A 42 14.57 34.99 9.56
N GLN A 43 15.47 35.54 8.76
CA GLN A 43 15.68 36.97 8.60
C GLN A 43 15.98 37.24 7.12
N GLY A 44 15.10 38.00 6.48
CA GLY A 44 15.31 38.53 5.14
C GLY A 44 16.24 39.74 5.16
N GLY A 45 16.93 39.97 4.05
CA GLY A 45 17.68 41.19 3.76
C GLY A 45 18.33 41.12 2.36
N PRO A 46 18.38 42.23 1.59
CA PRO A 46 18.38 42.21 0.13
C PRO A 46 19.79 42.32 -0.48
N GLY A 47 19.97 41.83 -1.71
CA GLY A 47 21.21 42.06 -2.45
C GLY A 47 21.21 41.40 -3.82
N GLN A 48 21.15 42.24 -4.85
CA GLN A 48 21.04 41.89 -6.26
C GLN A 48 22.33 41.24 -6.78
N GLY A 49 22.20 40.28 -7.69
CA GLY A 49 23.33 39.62 -8.34
C GLY A 49 22.88 38.61 -9.38
N GLU A 50 22.64 39.12 -10.60
CA GLU A 50 22.50 38.42 -11.87
C GLU A 50 23.21 37.05 -11.91
N ARG A 51 22.45 35.96 -11.78
CA ARG A 51 22.89 34.61 -12.16
C ARG A 51 21.85 33.97 -13.06
N ARG A 52 22.26 33.87 -14.33
CA ARG A 52 21.66 33.17 -15.45
C ARG A 52 20.97 31.88 -14.99
N GLY A 53 19.69 31.77 -15.31
CA GLY A 53 18.82 30.68 -14.91
C GLY A 53 19.32 29.31 -15.38
N ALA A 54 19.60 28.45 -14.42
CA ALA A 54 19.28 27.04 -14.53
C ALA A 54 17.93 26.86 -13.82
N GLY A 55 16.86 26.69 -14.58
CA GLY A 55 15.55 26.35 -14.04
C GLY A 55 15.66 25.00 -13.32
N MET A 56 15.80 25.04 -12.00
CA MET A 56 15.45 23.90 -11.16
C MET A 56 13.93 23.77 -11.29
N GLY A 57 13.50 23.04 -12.32
CA GLY A 57 12.14 22.56 -12.43
C GLY A 57 11.87 21.77 -11.16
N MET A 58 11.19 22.39 -10.20
CA MET A 58 10.55 21.68 -9.11
C MET A 58 9.51 20.79 -9.78
N ALA A 59 9.94 19.59 -10.16
CA ALA A 59 9.03 18.48 -10.33
C ALA A 59 8.19 18.49 -9.07
N MET A 60 6.88 18.73 -9.22
CA MET A 60 5.91 18.68 -8.14
C MET A 60 5.93 17.25 -7.60
N GLY A 61 6.91 16.97 -6.74
CA GLY A 61 7.20 15.64 -6.24
C GLY A 61 6.00 15.18 -5.45
N ALA A 62 5.50 13.99 -5.77
CA ALA A 62 4.56 13.31 -4.90
C ALA A 62 5.12 13.37 -3.47
N ALA A 63 4.28 13.74 -2.50
CA ALA A 63 4.68 13.79 -1.10
C ALA A 63 5.40 12.48 -0.73
N PRO A 64 6.50 12.55 0.04
CA PRO A 64 7.30 11.37 0.35
C PRO A 64 6.43 10.30 1.02
N ASP A 65 6.55 9.07 0.53
CA ASP A 65 5.84 7.89 1.06
C ASP A 65 6.39 7.54 2.45
N SER A 66 5.78 8.13 3.48
CA SER A 66 6.20 7.99 4.88
C SER A 66 6.16 6.55 5.41
N PHE A 67 5.46 5.63 4.73
CA PHE A 67 5.33 4.24 5.16
C PHE A 67 6.23 3.27 4.37
N ALA A 68 7.02 3.74 3.40
CA ALA A 68 7.83 2.87 2.54
C ALA A 68 8.75 1.94 3.35
N ALA A 69 9.52 2.50 4.28
CA ALA A 69 10.45 1.71 5.11
C ALA A 69 9.74 0.67 6.00
N GLU A 70 8.57 1.02 6.58
CA GLU A 70 7.78 0.07 7.39
C GLU A 70 7.28 -1.08 6.51
N ARG A 71 6.71 -0.79 5.34
CA ARG A 71 6.19 -1.84 4.44
C ARG A 71 7.31 -2.75 3.94
N ASP A 72 8.46 -2.19 3.58
CA ASP A 72 9.61 -2.98 3.13
C ASP A 72 10.14 -3.90 4.24
N SER A 73 10.18 -3.43 5.49
CA SER A 73 10.56 -4.27 6.64
C SER A 73 9.58 -5.44 6.84
N VAL A 74 8.26 -5.17 6.81
CA VAL A 74 7.24 -6.20 6.95
C VAL A 74 7.32 -7.23 5.82
N ILE A 75 7.54 -6.80 4.57
CA ILE A 75 7.68 -7.71 3.43
C ILE A 75 8.90 -8.62 3.59
N LYS A 76 10.04 -8.06 4.02
CA LYS A 76 11.25 -8.85 4.30
C LYS A 76 11.01 -9.89 5.38
N GLU A 77 10.32 -9.53 6.45
CA GLU A 77 9.94 -10.47 7.52
C GLU A 77 9.04 -11.59 7.01
N VAL A 78 8.01 -11.26 6.21
CA VAL A 78 7.11 -12.27 5.63
C VAL A 78 7.88 -13.20 4.68
N LEU A 79 8.76 -12.67 3.83
CA LEU A 79 9.60 -13.48 2.95
C LEU A 79 10.54 -14.40 3.72
N ALA A 80 11.17 -13.91 4.79
CA ALA A 80 12.05 -14.70 5.63
C ALA A 80 11.33 -15.90 6.28
N ARG A 81 10.05 -15.73 6.64
CA ARG A 81 9.23 -16.82 7.20
C ARG A 81 8.80 -17.86 6.16
N ILE A 82 8.60 -17.43 4.91
CA ILE A 82 8.13 -18.33 3.83
C ILE A 82 9.30 -19.12 3.23
N GLY A 83 10.46 -18.49 3.07
CA GLY A 83 11.68 -19.12 2.54
C GLY A 83 11.70 -19.36 1.03
N ASN A 84 10.54 -19.37 0.35
CA ASN A 84 10.44 -19.51 -1.11
C ASN A 84 9.60 -18.37 -1.76
N PRO A 85 10.24 -17.35 -2.35
CA PRO A 85 9.57 -16.21 -2.99
C PRO A 85 8.83 -16.53 -4.29
N ASP A 86 9.15 -17.65 -4.93
CA ASP A 86 8.60 -18.07 -6.22
C ASP A 86 7.50 -19.13 -6.08
N ALA A 87 7.27 -19.63 -4.86
CA ALA A 87 6.19 -20.56 -4.58
C ALA A 87 4.83 -19.98 -5.02
N PRO A 88 3.91 -20.83 -5.50
CA PRO A 88 2.54 -20.42 -5.73
C PRO A 88 1.92 -19.83 -4.46
N ALA A 89 1.40 -18.61 -4.56
CA ALA A 89 0.85 -17.88 -3.42
C ALA A 89 -0.34 -18.62 -2.77
N ASP A 90 -1.09 -19.40 -3.55
CA ASP A 90 -2.23 -20.18 -3.04
C ASP A 90 -1.81 -21.34 -2.12
N SER A 91 -0.58 -21.84 -2.24
CA SER A 91 -0.08 -22.90 -1.34
C SER A 91 0.48 -22.34 -0.03
N VAL A 92 0.81 -21.05 0.00
CA VAL A 92 1.47 -20.39 1.14
C VAL A 92 0.50 -19.51 1.92
N PHE A 93 -0.29 -18.67 1.24
CA PHE A 93 -1.18 -17.72 1.86
C PHE A 93 -2.59 -18.27 2.01
N LYS A 94 -3.10 -18.21 3.24
CA LYS A 94 -4.49 -18.54 3.55
C LYS A 94 -5.42 -17.42 3.11
N ASN A 95 -6.64 -17.78 2.70
CA ASN A 95 -7.73 -16.84 2.35
C ASN A 95 -7.39 -15.86 1.20
N LEU A 96 -6.63 -16.34 0.21
CA LEU A 96 -6.33 -15.61 -1.02
C LEU A 96 -7.49 -15.72 -2.02
N LYS A 97 -8.31 -14.66 -2.14
CA LYS A 97 -9.53 -14.68 -2.98
C LYS A 97 -9.32 -14.16 -4.40
N VAL A 98 -8.56 -13.05 -4.56
CA VAL A 98 -8.54 -12.25 -5.81
C VAL A 98 -7.24 -12.39 -6.61
N MET A 99 -6.16 -12.83 -5.96
CA MET A 99 -4.80 -12.90 -6.54
C MET A 99 -4.28 -14.34 -6.63
N LYS A 100 -5.18 -15.28 -6.87
CA LYS A 100 -4.83 -16.69 -7.12
C LYS A 100 -3.95 -16.82 -8.36
N GLY A 101 -3.14 -17.88 -8.42
CA GLY A 101 -2.21 -18.21 -9.49
C GLY A 101 -0.95 -17.32 -9.56
N ARG A 102 -0.75 -16.44 -8.59
CA ARG A 102 0.45 -15.58 -8.50
C ARG A 102 1.53 -16.22 -7.65
N THR A 103 2.78 -15.79 -7.80
CA THR A 103 3.85 -16.15 -6.86
C THR A 103 3.76 -15.34 -5.56
N VAL A 104 4.44 -15.80 -4.51
CA VAL A 104 4.57 -15.07 -3.24
C VAL A 104 5.06 -13.64 -3.47
N THR A 105 6.11 -13.47 -4.27
CA THR A 105 6.67 -12.14 -4.59
C THR A 105 5.68 -11.24 -5.31
N GLN A 106 4.91 -11.78 -6.25
CA GLN A 106 3.89 -11.01 -6.96
C GLN A 106 2.77 -10.52 -6.03
N VAL A 107 2.36 -11.34 -5.07
CA VAL A 107 1.37 -10.94 -4.06
C VAL A 107 1.93 -9.87 -3.12
N LEU A 108 3.14 -10.02 -2.62
CA LEU A 108 3.77 -9.03 -1.74
C LEU A 108 4.07 -7.72 -2.46
N GLY A 109 4.47 -7.77 -3.73
CA GLY A 109 4.63 -6.58 -4.58
C GLY A 109 3.30 -5.83 -4.77
N ALA A 110 2.20 -6.56 -4.95
CA ALA A 110 0.86 -5.96 -5.00
C ALA A 110 0.49 -5.29 -3.66
N MET A 111 0.78 -5.94 -2.52
CA MET A 111 0.56 -5.35 -1.20
C MET A 111 1.32 -4.04 -1.00
N ASN A 112 2.60 -3.99 -1.40
CA ASN A 112 3.39 -2.76 -1.33
C ASN A 112 2.80 -1.66 -2.22
N SER A 113 2.38 -2.03 -3.44
CA SER A 113 1.74 -1.10 -4.38
C SER A 113 0.44 -0.52 -3.81
N PHE A 114 -0.40 -1.34 -3.16
CA PHE A 114 -1.62 -0.85 -2.50
C PHE A 114 -1.30 0.14 -1.39
N GLY A 115 -0.35 -0.20 -0.50
CA GLY A 115 0.10 0.71 0.56
C GLY A 115 0.61 2.04 0.03
N ARG A 116 1.46 2.01 -1.01
CA ARG A 116 2.00 3.22 -1.66
C ARG A 116 0.89 4.07 -2.29
N ASN A 117 -0.02 3.45 -3.04
CA ASN A 117 -1.05 4.18 -3.77
C ASN A 117 -2.07 4.87 -2.85
N LEU A 118 -2.29 4.31 -1.65
CA LEU A 118 -3.19 4.84 -0.63
C LEU A 118 -2.45 5.68 0.43
N GLY A 119 -1.10 5.67 0.45
CA GLY A 119 -0.31 6.35 1.47
C GLY A 119 -0.54 5.78 2.88
N VAL A 120 -0.58 4.44 3.01
CA VAL A 120 -0.85 3.75 4.27
C VAL A 120 0.16 2.63 4.54
N SER A 121 0.25 2.19 5.79
CA SER A 121 1.00 1.00 6.19
C SER A 121 0.17 -0.29 6.04
N CYS A 122 0.83 -1.45 6.15
CA CYS A 122 0.18 -2.77 6.10
C CYS A 122 -0.94 -2.92 7.14
N LYS A 123 -0.79 -2.27 8.30
CA LYS A 123 -1.75 -2.29 9.42
C LYS A 123 -3.09 -1.63 9.07
N HIS A 124 -3.17 -0.83 8.00
CA HIS A 124 -4.43 -0.22 7.60
C HIS A 124 -5.46 -1.29 7.19
N CYS A 125 -5.02 -2.28 6.41
CA CYS A 125 -5.89 -3.35 5.91
C CYS A 125 -5.73 -4.67 6.65
N HIS A 126 -4.58 -4.93 7.28
CA HIS A 126 -4.31 -6.22 7.91
C HIS A 126 -4.15 -6.14 9.44
N VAL A 127 -4.42 -7.26 10.11
CA VAL A 127 -3.94 -7.51 11.46
C VAL A 127 -2.53 -8.11 11.33
N ASN A 128 -1.54 -7.51 11.98
CA ASN A 128 -0.15 -7.96 11.88
C ASN A 128 -0.02 -9.42 12.32
N ASN A 129 0.79 -10.21 11.61
CA ASN A 129 0.96 -11.66 11.82
C ASN A 129 -0.29 -12.52 11.58
N HIS A 130 -1.43 -11.88 11.30
CA HIS A 130 -2.75 -12.46 11.12
C HIS A 130 -3.27 -12.07 9.73
N TRP A 131 -2.46 -12.35 8.70
CA TRP A 131 -2.67 -11.83 7.35
C TRP A 131 -3.96 -12.33 6.68
N ALA A 132 -4.45 -13.48 7.11
CA ALA A 132 -5.67 -14.11 6.59
C ALA A 132 -6.97 -13.51 7.16
N ASP A 133 -6.89 -12.81 8.29
CA ASP A 133 -8.05 -12.33 9.06
C ASP A 133 -8.79 -11.22 8.30
N GLU A 134 -10.12 -11.23 8.39
CA GLU A 134 -11.01 -10.29 7.67
C GLU A 134 -11.61 -9.21 8.59
N ASP A 135 -11.11 -9.08 9.83
CA ASP A 135 -11.64 -8.18 10.87
C ASP A 135 -11.62 -6.70 10.45
N LYS A 136 -10.74 -6.34 9.52
CA LYS A 136 -10.58 -4.98 9.02
C LYS A 136 -11.34 -4.78 7.73
N LYS A 137 -12.42 -3.98 7.81
CA LYS A 137 -13.24 -3.55 6.66
C LYS A 137 -12.42 -3.08 5.44
N PRO A 138 -11.32 -2.31 5.57
CA PRO A 138 -10.51 -1.90 4.42
C PRO A 138 -10.00 -3.06 3.55
N LYS A 139 -9.79 -4.25 4.12
CA LYS A 139 -9.39 -5.44 3.36
C LYS A 139 -10.45 -5.86 2.35
N GLN A 140 -11.71 -5.94 2.79
CA GLN A 140 -12.82 -6.29 1.91
C GLN A 140 -13.07 -5.21 0.85
N ILE A 141 -13.06 -3.93 1.25
CA ILE A 141 -13.17 -2.80 0.31
C ILE A 141 -12.07 -2.86 -0.76
N THR A 142 -10.84 -3.22 -0.37
CA THR A 142 -9.73 -3.37 -1.33
C THR A 142 -10.02 -4.47 -2.36
N ARG A 143 -10.63 -5.60 -1.97
CA ARG A 143 -11.03 -6.66 -2.92
C ARG A 143 -12.04 -6.13 -3.94
N ASP A 144 -13.02 -5.36 -3.47
CA ASP A 144 -14.04 -4.76 -4.33
C ASP A 144 -13.43 -3.71 -5.28
N MET A 145 -12.47 -2.91 -4.80
CA MET A 145 -11.72 -1.96 -5.63
C MET A 145 -10.84 -2.64 -6.68
N ILE A 146 -10.28 -3.82 -6.39
CA ILE A 146 -9.57 -4.62 -7.40
C ILE A 146 -10.53 -5.09 -8.49
N ALA A 147 -11.73 -5.55 -8.11
CA ALA A 147 -12.74 -5.95 -9.09
C ALA A 147 -13.18 -4.77 -9.96
N MET A 148 -13.41 -3.59 -9.36
CA MET A 148 -13.76 -2.36 -10.07
C MET A 148 -12.66 -1.93 -11.06
N THR A 149 -11.40 -1.90 -10.63
CA THR A 149 -10.30 -1.49 -11.50
C THR A 149 -10.06 -2.46 -12.66
N ARG A 150 -10.25 -3.77 -12.43
CA ARG A 150 -10.27 -4.78 -13.52
C ARG A 150 -11.42 -4.53 -14.50
N ALA A 151 -12.64 -4.31 -14.00
CA ALA A 151 -13.78 -4.01 -14.88
C ALA A 151 -13.55 -2.75 -15.73
N ILE A 152 -13.00 -1.68 -15.14
CA ILE A 152 -12.68 -0.46 -15.89
C ILE A 152 -11.66 -0.76 -16.99
N ASN A 153 -10.52 -1.36 -16.64
CA ASN A 153 -9.44 -1.59 -17.59
C ASN A 153 -9.79 -2.61 -18.67
N ASP A 154 -10.37 -3.73 -18.27
CA ASP A 154 -10.52 -4.91 -19.13
C ASP A 154 -11.86 -4.90 -19.86
N SER A 155 -12.85 -4.13 -19.39
CA SER A 155 -14.19 -4.07 -20.01
C SER A 155 -14.55 -2.70 -20.57
N LEU A 156 -14.30 -1.60 -19.86
CA LEU A 156 -14.73 -0.27 -20.30
C LEU A 156 -13.71 0.36 -21.24
N LEU A 157 -12.45 0.47 -20.81
CA LEU A 157 -11.38 1.06 -21.62
C LEU A 157 -11.04 0.20 -22.84
N ALA A 158 -11.22 -1.12 -22.75
CA ALA A 158 -11.02 -2.02 -23.87
C ALA A 158 -11.89 -1.71 -25.09
N LYS A 159 -13.08 -1.11 -24.88
CA LYS A 159 -14.07 -0.79 -25.91
C LYS A 159 -13.89 0.58 -26.57
N ILE A 160 -13.00 1.42 -26.03
CA ILE A 160 -12.73 2.76 -26.56
C ILE A 160 -11.67 2.64 -27.65
N ASP A 161 -11.93 3.23 -28.80
CA ASP A 161 -10.90 3.41 -29.83
C ASP A 161 -10.07 4.65 -29.50
N PHE A 162 -8.78 4.43 -29.25
CA PHE A 162 -7.82 5.48 -28.96
C PHE A 162 -7.04 5.92 -30.20
N GLY A 163 -7.47 5.55 -31.41
CA GLY A 163 -6.86 5.99 -32.66
C GLY A 163 -5.41 5.53 -32.81
N GLY A 164 -5.08 4.34 -32.31
CA GLY A 164 -3.72 3.79 -32.30
C GLY A 164 -2.81 4.30 -31.17
N ALA A 165 -3.28 5.21 -30.31
CA ALA A 165 -2.55 5.60 -29.11
C ALA A 165 -2.54 4.49 -28.05
N GLU A 166 -1.54 4.50 -27.16
CA GLU A 166 -1.43 3.59 -26.04
C GLU A 166 -2.68 3.67 -25.15
N LYS A 167 -3.28 2.52 -24.82
CA LYS A 167 -4.50 2.48 -24.03
C LYS A 167 -4.21 2.94 -22.59
N PRO A 168 -4.88 3.98 -22.08
CA PRO A 168 -4.68 4.39 -20.69
C PRO A 168 -5.10 3.26 -19.73
N ARG A 169 -4.48 3.23 -18.56
CA ARG A 169 -4.76 2.25 -17.50
C ARG A 169 -5.14 2.98 -16.23
N VAL A 170 -6.27 2.60 -15.65
CA VAL A 170 -6.68 3.05 -14.33
C VAL A 170 -6.03 2.15 -13.27
N MET A 171 -5.36 2.78 -12.31
CA MET A 171 -4.78 2.12 -11.16
C MET A 171 -5.21 2.83 -9.87
N CYS A 172 -4.91 2.24 -8.72
CA CYS A 172 -5.33 2.79 -7.43
C CYS A 172 -4.90 4.26 -7.26
N PHE A 173 -3.68 4.58 -7.70
CA PHE A 173 -3.13 5.95 -7.63
C PHE A 173 -3.91 6.98 -8.46
N THR A 174 -4.57 6.56 -9.56
CA THR A 174 -5.37 7.45 -10.41
C THR A 174 -6.41 8.21 -9.60
N CYS A 175 -7.03 7.57 -8.61
CA CYS A 175 -8.03 8.18 -7.73
C CYS A 175 -7.46 8.51 -6.35
N HIS A 176 -6.71 7.60 -5.74
CA HIS A 176 -6.25 7.75 -4.36
C HIS A 176 -5.14 8.78 -4.20
N ARG A 177 -4.24 8.92 -5.19
CA ARG A 177 -3.15 9.92 -5.19
C ARG A 177 -2.35 9.96 -3.89
N GLY A 178 -2.08 8.79 -3.30
CA GLY A 178 -1.35 8.66 -2.04
C GLY A 178 -2.19 8.97 -0.80
N GLN A 179 -3.52 8.94 -0.89
CA GLN A 179 -4.45 9.14 0.22
C GLN A 179 -5.47 8.00 0.32
N PRO A 180 -5.85 7.55 1.53
CA PRO A 180 -6.79 6.45 1.70
C PRO A 180 -8.19 6.80 1.22
N LYS A 181 -8.53 8.10 1.17
CA LYS A 181 -9.76 8.63 0.59
C LYS A 181 -9.42 9.47 -0.64
N PRO A 182 -9.97 9.16 -1.82
CA PRO A 182 -9.79 9.98 -3.02
C PRO A 182 -10.23 11.43 -2.78
N ALA A 183 -9.42 12.39 -3.22
CA ALA A 183 -9.81 13.80 -3.24
C ALA A 183 -10.89 13.98 -4.33
N GLY A 184 -12.04 14.57 -3.97
CA GLY A 184 -13.16 14.75 -4.90
C GLY A 184 -14.38 13.90 -4.60
N GLY A 185 -14.62 13.56 -3.34
CA GLY A 185 -15.97 13.21 -2.87
C GLY A 185 -16.92 14.39 -3.02
N MET A 186 -17.16 14.84 -4.25
CA MET A 186 -18.33 15.64 -4.58
C MET A 186 -19.52 14.73 -4.32
N ARG A 187 -20.20 14.96 -3.19
CA ARG A 187 -21.54 14.42 -3.00
C ARG A 187 -22.41 15.08 -4.05
N PRO A 188 -23.03 14.35 -4.99
CA PRO A 188 -24.10 14.92 -5.78
C PRO A 188 -25.20 15.34 -4.79
N GLY A 189 -25.41 16.64 -4.60
CA GLY A 189 -26.48 17.16 -3.73
C GLY A 189 -26.09 17.72 -2.36
N MET A 190 -24.81 17.84 -2.00
CA MET A 190 -24.42 18.72 -0.88
C MET A 190 -23.35 19.69 -1.34
N GLY A 191 -23.79 20.86 -1.82
CA GLY A 191 -22.92 22.03 -1.90
C GLY A 191 -22.33 22.29 -0.52
N GLY A 192 -21.02 22.17 -0.40
CA GLY A 192 -20.31 22.65 0.78
C GLY A 192 -20.50 24.17 0.90
N PRO A 193 -20.64 24.72 2.11
CA PRO A 193 -20.69 26.16 2.30
C PRO A 193 -19.28 26.73 2.04
N GLY A 194 -19.06 27.44 0.92
CA GLY A 194 -17.78 28.13 0.75
C GLY A 194 -17.31 28.53 -0.65
N GLY A 195 -18.20 28.85 -1.59
CA GLY A 195 -17.80 29.52 -2.84
C GLY A 195 -18.60 30.81 -3.01
N PRO A 196 -17.98 31.99 -3.19
CA PRO A 196 -18.72 33.23 -3.40
C PRO A 196 -19.33 33.22 -4.81
N GLY A 197 -20.66 33.24 -4.91
CA GLY A 197 -21.31 33.79 -6.10
C GLY A 197 -22.19 32.90 -6.99
N GLY A 198 -22.56 31.68 -6.58
CA GLY A 198 -23.47 30.84 -7.39
C GLY A 198 -24.95 31.00 -7.04
N ARG A 199 -25.65 32.01 -7.60
CA ARG A 199 -27.13 32.00 -7.61
C ARG A 199 -27.60 30.92 -8.58
N GLY A 200 -27.98 29.75 -8.06
CA GLY A 200 -28.67 28.72 -8.84
C GLY A 200 -30.13 29.13 -9.11
N PRO A 201 -30.72 28.76 -10.25
CA PRO A 201 -32.09 29.13 -10.59
C PRO A 201 -33.08 28.40 -9.67
N GLY A 202 -34.08 29.15 -9.20
CA GLY A 202 -35.03 28.72 -8.18
C GLY A 202 -35.73 27.40 -8.50
N GLY A 203 -35.66 26.47 -7.54
CA GLY A 203 -36.60 25.36 -7.46
C GLY A 203 -37.98 25.85 -6.96
N PRO A 204 -39.07 25.14 -7.31
CA PRO A 204 -40.42 25.55 -6.97
C PRO A 204 -40.62 25.57 -5.44
N GLY A 205 -41.17 26.68 -4.95
CA GLY A 205 -41.34 26.99 -3.55
C GLY A 205 -42.08 25.90 -2.78
N ALA A 206 -41.53 25.52 -1.63
CA ALA A 206 -42.27 24.80 -0.62
C ALA A 206 -43.37 25.72 -0.05
N PRO A 207 -44.60 25.22 0.17
CA PRO A 207 -45.67 25.99 0.77
C PRO A 207 -45.29 26.36 2.22
N GLY A 208 -45.42 27.64 2.54
CA GLY A 208 -45.08 28.20 3.85
C GLY A 208 -45.92 27.58 4.97
N MET A 209 -45.25 27.16 6.04
CA MET A 209 -45.89 26.82 7.31
C MET A 209 -46.40 28.10 7.98
N PRO A 210 -47.61 28.08 8.58
CA PRO A 210 -48.15 29.23 9.28
C PRO A 210 -47.34 29.52 10.55
N GLY A 211 -46.99 30.80 10.72
CA GLY A 211 -46.24 31.30 11.87
C GLY A 211 -46.97 31.07 13.19
N GLY A 212 -46.27 30.46 14.13
CA GLY A 212 -46.67 30.42 15.54
C GLY A 212 -46.51 31.80 16.16
N GLY A 213 -47.61 32.54 16.26
CA GLY A 213 -47.70 33.74 17.07
C GLY A 213 -47.74 33.37 18.55
N GLY A 214 -46.78 33.88 19.32
CA GLY A 214 -46.83 33.85 20.77
C GLY A 214 -47.92 34.77 21.31
N ASN A 215 -48.60 34.34 22.38
CA ASN A 215 -48.98 35.19 23.50
C ASN A 215 -49.56 34.33 24.64
N ARG A 216 -48.84 34.30 25.77
CA ARG A 216 -49.29 34.49 27.17
C ARG A 216 -48.28 33.90 28.13
#